data_AF-A0A931HB54-F1
#
_entry.id   AF-A0A931HB54-F1
#
_cell.length_a   1.000
_cell.length_b   1.000
_cell.length_c   1.000
_cell.angle_alpha   90.00
_cell.angle_beta   90.00
_cell.angle_gamma   90.00
#
_symmetry.space_group_name_H-M   'P 1'
#
loop_
_entity.id
_entity.type
_entity.pdbx_description
1 polymer ?
#
loop_
_entity_poly.entity_id
_entity_poly.type
_entity_poly.pdbx_seq_one_letter_code
_entity_poly.pdbx_strand_id
1 'polypeptide(L)'
;MTRKTRRAVLLGVALLLVAGNVWWFSREEPSAQQAFELASTGADRSVPSGEVRSLPRFDAGLREWRVGARAVNDLRDRLETLGVDAGGSPVSGEFLTVALPATATSEDMRRMLLSLVKQDICEVAVVQESDPEVKGGGYRAAIHNILAVRADDGSRLACITRD
;
A
#
# COMPACT_ATOMS: atom_id res chain seq x y z
N MET A 1 -58.76 -24.84 -12.77
CA MET A 1 -57.98 -23.87 -11.98
C MET A 1 -58.69 -22.53 -11.97
N THR A 2 -59.11 -22.04 -10.80
CA THR A 2 -59.91 -20.81 -10.67
C THR A 2 -59.02 -19.56 -10.80
N ARG A 3 -59.57 -18.45 -11.34
CA ARG A 3 -58.84 -17.19 -11.52
C ARG A 3 -58.16 -16.67 -10.23
N LYS A 4 -58.70 -17.03 -9.05
CA LYS A 4 -58.14 -16.70 -7.73
C LYS A 4 -56.78 -17.36 -7.46
N THR A 5 -56.63 -18.66 -7.75
CA THR A 5 -55.36 -19.37 -7.54
C THR A 5 -54.24 -18.84 -8.43
N ARG A 6 -54.55 -18.40 -9.66
CA ARG A 6 -53.56 -17.84 -10.60
C ARG A 6 -53.02 -16.47 -10.13
N ARG A 7 -53.88 -15.63 -9.55
CA ARG A 7 -53.49 -14.33 -8.97
C ARG A 7 -52.62 -14.49 -7.72
N ALA A 8 -52.95 -15.45 -6.85
CA ALA A 8 -52.17 -15.71 -5.64
C ALA A 8 -50.74 -16.16 -5.96
N VAL A 9 -50.58 -17.04 -6.96
CA VAL A 9 -49.26 -17.50 -7.41
C VAL A 9 -48.45 -16.35 -8.03
N LEU A 10 -49.06 -15.52 -8.87
CA LEU A 10 -48.38 -14.37 -9.48
C LEU A 10 -47.92 -13.34 -8.44
N LEU A 11 -48.73 -13.07 -7.42
CA LEU A 11 -48.37 -12.18 -6.31
C LEU A 11 -47.22 -12.77 -5.48
N GLY A 12 -47.23 -14.08 -5.22
CA GLY A 12 -46.14 -14.74 -4.50
C GLY A 12 -44.81 -14.68 -5.24
N VAL A 13 -44.83 -14.91 -6.56
CA VAL A 13 -43.62 -14.81 -7.42
C VAL A 13 -43.12 -13.37 -7.48
N ALA A 14 -44.03 -12.39 -7.61
CA ALA A 14 -43.66 -10.98 -7.61
C ALA A 14 -43.00 -10.55 -6.28
N LEU A 15 -43.53 -11.00 -5.14
CA LEU A 15 -42.94 -10.74 -3.82
C LEU A 15 -41.56 -11.38 -3.67
N LEU A 16 -41.37 -12.61 -4.15
CA LEU A 16 -40.06 -13.28 -4.14
C LEU A 16 -39.05 -12.56 -5.03
N LEU A 17 -39.45 -12.08 -6.20
CA LEU A 17 -38.58 -11.32 -7.10
C LEU A 17 -38.20 -9.96 -6.50
N VAL A 18 -39.14 -9.27 -5.85
CA VAL A 18 -38.85 -7.99 -5.16
C VAL A 18 -37.92 -8.21 -3.98
N ALA A 19 -38.18 -9.22 -3.14
CA ALA A 19 -37.30 -9.54 -2.00
C ALA A 19 -35.89 -9.95 -2.45
N GLY A 20 -35.78 -10.74 -3.52
CA GLY A 20 -34.50 -11.12 -4.11
C GLY A 20 -33.73 -9.93 -4.69
N ASN A 21 -34.44 -8.98 -5.34
CA ASN A 21 -33.83 -7.74 -5.81
C ASN A 21 -33.35 -6.87 -4.64
N VAL A 22 -34.18 -6.65 -3.64
CA VAL A 22 -33.79 -5.85 -2.46
C VAL A 22 -32.60 -6.47 -1.75
N TRP A 23 -32.57 -7.79 -1.57
CA TRP A 23 -31.43 -8.48 -0.96
C TRP A 23 -30.15 -8.38 -1.80
N TRP A 24 -30.26 -8.46 -3.14
CA TRP A 24 -29.13 -8.29 -4.04
C TRP A 24 -28.59 -6.87 -4.03
N PHE A 25 -29.45 -5.86 -3.97
CA PHE A 25 -29.05 -4.44 -3.92
C PHE A 25 -28.62 -3.96 -2.52
N SER A 26 -29.08 -4.61 -1.45
CA SER A 26 -28.61 -4.37 -0.08
C SER A 26 -27.33 -5.13 0.27
N ARG A 27 -26.84 -5.99 -0.62
CA ARG A 27 -25.43 -6.38 -0.61
C ARG A 27 -24.64 -5.21 -1.18
N GLU A 28 -24.33 -4.23 -0.33
CA GLU A 28 -23.15 -3.40 -0.55
C GLU A 28 -21.99 -4.37 -0.77
N GLU A 29 -21.49 -4.43 -2.01
CA GLU A 29 -20.15 -4.95 -2.24
C GLU A 29 -19.27 -4.14 -1.28
N PRO A 30 -18.55 -4.78 -0.33
CA PRO A 30 -17.60 -4.04 0.48
C PRO A 30 -16.68 -3.38 -0.53
N SER A 31 -16.79 -2.05 -0.64
CA SER A 31 -16.00 -1.22 -1.54
C SER A 31 -14.60 -1.78 -1.51
N ALA A 32 -14.07 -2.21 -2.66
CA ALA A 32 -12.82 -2.95 -2.76
C ALA A 32 -11.80 -2.34 -1.80
N GLN A 33 -11.65 -3.01 -0.67
CA GLN A 33 -11.28 -2.32 0.56
C GLN A 33 -9.78 -2.09 0.46
N GLN A 34 -9.37 -0.83 0.27
CA GLN A 34 -8.01 -0.49 -0.17
C GLN A 34 -6.96 -1.26 0.63
N ALA A 35 -6.00 -1.87 -0.09
CA ALA A 35 -4.96 -2.70 0.50
C ALA A 35 -3.98 -1.87 1.36
N PHE A 36 -3.77 -0.61 0.97
CA PHE A 36 -2.96 0.37 1.67
C PHE A 36 -3.37 1.79 1.23
N GLU A 37 -3.07 2.77 2.08
CA GLU A 37 -3.34 4.19 1.89
C GLU A 37 -2.03 4.97 2.01
N LEU A 38 -1.67 5.72 0.98
CA LEU A 38 -0.46 6.56 0.93
C LEU A 38 -0.86 8.02 0.73
N ALA A 39 -0.20 8.92 1.47
CA ALA A 39 -0.24 10.35 1.23
C ALA A 39 1.07 10.81 0.57
N SER A 40 0.98 11.73 -0.38
CA SER A 40 2.17 12.40 -0.91
C SER A 40 2.72 13.37 0.13
N THR A 41 4.04 13.35 0.35
CA THR A 41 4.71 14.40 1.14
C THR A 41 5.06 15.62 0.27
N GLY A 42 4.96 15.49 -1.05
CA GLY A 42 5.44 16.51 -2.00
C GLY A 42 6.97 16.56 -2.16
N ALA A 43 7.71 15.66 -1.49
CA ALA A 43 9.15 15.54 -1.58
C ALA A 43 9.56 14.32 -2.42
N ASP A 44 10.70 14.43 -3.09
CA ASP A 44 11.29 13.36 -3.90
C ASP A 44 12.73 13.08 -3.48
N ARG A 45 13.14 11.82 -3.59
CA ARG A 45 14.53 11.37 -3.45
C ARG A 45 15.08 10.98 -4.82
N SER A 46 16.20 11.58 -5.22
CA SER A 46 16.92 11.18 -6.43
C SER A 46 17.89 10.06 -6.10
N VAL A 47 17.74 8.86 -6.68
CA VAL A 47 18.57 7.69 -6.39
C VAL A 47 19.46 7.35 -7.60
N PRO A 48 20.79 7.44 -7.50
CA PRO A 48 21.69 7.03 -8.58
C PRO A 48 21.52 5.54 -8.93
N SER A 49 21.61 5.17 -10.21
CA SER A 49 21.41 3.78 -10.66
C SER A 49 22.34 2.78 -9.97
N GLY A 50 23.58 3.20 -9.65
CA GLY A 50 24.55 2.38 -8.92
C GLY A 50 24.13 2.04 -7.49
N GLU A 51 23.27 2.85 -6.87
CA GLU A 51 22.83 2.70 -5.48
C GLU A 51 21.58 1.81 -5.35
N VAL A 52 20.82 1.58 -6.43
CA VAL A 52 19.58 0.78 -6.41
C VAL A 52 19.81 -0.66 -5.94
N ARG A 53 21.00 -1.22 -6.21
CA ARG A 53 21.36 -2.57 -5.76
C ARG A 53 21.69 -2.65 -4.26
N SER A 54 22.04 -1.52 -3.65
CA SER A 54 22.32 -1.42 -2.20
C SER A 54 21.10 -1.03 -1.37
N LEU A 55 19.98 -0.68 -2.01
CA LEU A 55 18.73 -0.40 -1.32
C LEU A 55 18.14 -1.67 -0.68
N PRO A 56 17.48 -1.55 0.48
CA PRO A 56 16.67 -2.62 1.05
C PRO A 56 15.60 -3.09 0.07
N ARG A 57 15.39 -4.41 0.02
CA ARG A 57 14.36 -5.09 -0.75
C ARG A 57 13.60 -6.01 0.18
N PHE A 58 12.28 -5.97 0.10
CA PHE A 58 11.47 -6.92 0.83
C PHE A 58 11.30 -8.20 0.01
N ASP A 59 11.71 -9.33 0.56
CA ASP A 59 11.42 -10.65 0.00
C ASP A 59 10.05 -11.09 0.51
N ALA A 60 9.02 -10.98 -0.35
CA ALA A 60 7.65 -11.33 0.03
C ALA A 60 7.42 -12.83 0.25
N GLY A 61 8.29 -13.70 -0.29
CA GLY A 61 8.24 -15.14 -0.11
C GLY A 61 8.78 -15.55 1.26
N LEU A 62 9.88 -14.93 1.69
CA LEU A 62 10.53 -15.16 2.98
C LEU A 62 10.01 -14.22 4.10
N ARG A 63 9.25 -13.18 3.73
CA ARG A 63 8.74 -12.13 4.63
C ARG A 63 9.85 -11.40 5.41
N GLU A 64 10.98 -11.17 4.76
CA GLU A 64 12.15 -10.54 5.37
C GLU A 64 12.71 -9.40 4.52
N TRP A 65 13.42 -8.48 5.15
CA TRP A 65 14.18 -7.45 4.45
C TRP A 65 15.55 -7.97 4.08
N ARG A 66 16.02 -7.60 2.89
CA ARG A 66 17.34 -7.99 2.39
C ARG A 66 18.06 -6.80 1.79
N VAL A 67 19.37 -6.76 2.00
CA VAL A 67 20.29 -5.83 1.33
C VAL A 67 21.33 -6.67 0.62
N GLY A 68 21.25 -6.69 -0.71
CA GLY A 68 21.96 -7.68 -1.51
C GLY A 68 21.59 -9.12 -1.07
N ALA A 69 22.60 -9.88 -0.62
CA ALA A 69 22.42 -11.26 -0.17
C ALA A 69 22.20 -11.42 1.34
N ARG A 70 22.13 -10.33 2.11
CA ARG A 70 22.04 -10.37 3.58
C ARG A 70 20.62 -10.05 4.04
N ALA A 71 20.09 -10.87 4.95
CA ALA A 71 18.87 -10.54 5.68
C ALA A 71 19.13 -9.43 6.70
N VAL A 72 18.16 -8.54 6.87
CA VAL A 72 18.19 -7.39 7.76
C VAL A 72 16.88 -7.38 8.53
N ASN A 73 16.95 -7.27 9.86
CA ASN A 73 15.77 -7.33 10.73
C ASN A 73 15.30 -5.96 11.24
N ASP A 74 16.18 -4.96 11.20
CA ASP A 74 15.93 -3.59 11.61
C ASP A 74 16.46 -2.66 10.52
N LEU A 75 15.62 -1.74 10.05
CA LEU A 75 15.92 -0.78 9.00
C LEU A 75 16.18 0.63 9.53
N ARG A 76 16.13 0.84 10.86
CA ARG A 76 16.28 2.17 11.46
C ARG A 76 17.66 2.80 11.20
N ASP A 77 18.70 1.98 11.07
CA ASP A 77 20.05 2.43 10.70
C ASP A 77 20.17 2.96 9.27
N ARG A 78 19.11 2.82 8.46
CA ARG A 78 19.02 3.23 7.06
C ARG A 78 18.00 4.33 6.82
N LEU A 79 17.39 4.85 7.88
CA LEU A 79 16.52 6.00 7.77
C LEU A 79 17.33 7.23 7.33
N GLU A 80 16.78 7.96 6.37
CA GLU A 80 17.29 9.23 5.90
C GLU A 80 16.40 10.34 6.45
N THR A 81 16.98 11.46 6.86
CA THR A 81 16.21 12.63 7.32
C THR A 81 15.72 13.42 6.10
N LEU A 82 14.44 13.75 6.06
CA LEU A 82 13.93 14.76 5.13
C LEU A 82 14.73 16.05 5.33
N GLY A 83 15.22 16.62 4.24
CA GLY A 83 16.14 17.76 4.29
C GLY A 83 15.57 19.00 5.00
N VAL A 84 16.33 20.08 4.99
CA VAL A 84 15.89 21.37 5.52
C VAL A 84 14.90 22.07 4.57
N ASP A 85 13.87 22.69 5.13
CA ASP A 85 12.93 23.54 4.43
C ASP A 85 13.62 24.80 3.88
N ALA A 86 12.89 25.62 3.13
CA ALA A 86 13.40 26.87 2.57
C ALA A 86 13.91 27.88 3.62
N GLY A 87 13.56 27.69 4.89
CA GLY A 87 14.03 28.47 6.03
C GLY A 87 15.24 27.87 6.75
N GLY A 88 15.78 26.73 6.29
CA GLY A 88 16.89 26.04 6.94
C GLY A 88 16.47 25.22 8.17
N SER A 89 15.16 25.07 8.43
CA SER A 89 14.64 24.22 9.51
C SER A 89 14.51 22.79 8.99
N PRO A 90 14.91 21.76 9.75
CA PRO A 90 14.69 20.38 9.34
C PRO A 90 13.20 20.18 9.06
N VAL A 91 12.84 19.70 7.86
CA VAL A 91 11.50 19.14 7.65
C VAL A 91 11.51 17.87 8.49
N SER A 92 10.83 17.90 9.63
CA SER A 92 10.81 16.77 10.56
C SER A 92 10.23 15.55 9.87
N GLY A 93 11.01 14.49 9.74
CA GLY A 93 10.59 13.20 9.21
C GLY A 93 11.78 12.34 8.82
N GLU A 94 11.78 11.09 9.27
CA GLU A 94 12.71 10.06 8.83
C GLU A 94 12.00 9.16 7.82
N PHE A 95 12.62 8.95 6.66
CA PHE A 95 12.07 8.12 5.59
C PHE A 95 13.04 7.02 5.20
N LEU A 96 12.50 5.92 4.68
CA LEU A 96 13.29 4.81 4.17
C LEU A 96 13.22 4.76 2.65
N THR A 97 14.37 4.75 1.98
CA THR A 97 14.43 4.45 0.54
C THR A 97 14.54 2.94 0.33
N VAL A 98 13.64 2.35 -0.47
CA VAL A 98 13.59 0.92 -0.76
C VAL A 98 13.52 0.65 -2.26
N ALA A 99 14.04 -0.49 -2.70
CA ALA A 99 13.90 -0.96 -4.07
C ALA A 99 12.80 -2.02 -4.16
N LEU A 100 11.93 -1.87 -5.16
CA LEU A 100 10.89 -2.82 -5.48
C LEU A 100 11.22 -3.50 -6.83
N PRO A 101 11.28 -4.85 -6.88
CA PRO A 101 11.56 -5.57 -8.12
C PRO A 101 10.57 -5.22 -9.24
N ALA A 102 11.04 -5.23 -10.49
CA ALA A 102 10.18 -4.97 -11.66
C ALA A 102 8.98 -5.95 -11.78
N THR A 103 9.08 -7.15 -11.19
CA THR A 103 8.03 -8.17 -11.18
C THR A 103 7.12 -8.10 -9.95
N ALA A 104 7.31 -7.12 -9.07
CA ALA A 104 6.52 -7.02 -7.85
C ALA A 104 5.07 -6.67 -8.14
N THR A 105 4.18 -7.35 -7.41
CA THR A 105 2.73 -7.14 -7.48
C THR A 105 2.26 -6.13 -6.43
N SER A 106 1.00 -5.68 -6.54
CA SER A 106 0.38 -4.84 -5.50
C SER A 106 0.32 -5.53 -4.14
N GLU A 107 0.24 -6.87 -4.11
CA GLU A 107 0.27 -7.66 -2.88
C GLU A 107 1.67 -7.68 -2.25
N ASP A 108 2.74 -7.73 -3.06
CA ASP A 108 4.12 -7.62 -2.56
C ASP A 108 4.36 -6.23 -1.95
N MET A 109 3.86 -5.18 -2.62
CA MET A 109 3.91 -3.82 -2.08
C MET A 109 3.10 -3.68 -0.78
N ARG A 110 1.89 -4.26 -0.70
CA ARG A 110 1.12 -4.29 0.56
C ARG A 110 1.92 -4.95 1.68
N ARG A 111 2.53 -6.11 1.46
CA ARG A 111 3.31 -6.83 2.47
C ARG A 111 4.57 -6.08 2.88
N MET A 112 5.25 -5.47 1.91
CA MET A 112 6.40 -4.60 2.14
C MET A 112 6.00 -3.44 3.07
N LEU A 113 4.96 -2.67 2.71
CA LEU A 113 4.48 -1.55 3.52
C LEU A 113 4.03 -2.00 4.91
N LEU A 114 3.32 -3.13 5.01
CA LEU A 114 2.91 -3.69 6.30
C LEU A 114 4.12 -3.99 7.20
N SER A 115 5.21 -4.48 6.63
CA SER A 115 6.44 -4.78 7.38
C SER A 115 7.18 -3.53 7.86
N LEU A 116 7.03 -2.40 7.15
CA LEU A 116 7.55 -1.08 7.58
C LEU A 116 6.72 -0.53 8.73
N VAL A 117 5.38 -0.54 8.60
CA VAL A 117 4.48 -0.08 9.66
C VAL A 117 4.70 -0.86 10.96
N LYS A 118 4.96 -2.17 10.88
CA LYS A 118 5.30 -3.00 12.05
C LYS A 118 6.64 -2.65 12.71
N GLN A 119 7.52 -1.92 12.04
CA GLN A 119 8.79 -1.41 12.56
C GLN A 119 8.72 0.06 12.98
N ASP A 120 7.52 0.65 12.99
CA ASP A 120 7.25 2.07 13.22
C ASP A 120 7.88 3.00 12.15
N ILE A 121 8.07 2.50 10.91
CA ILE A 121 8.56 3.30 9.78
C ILE A 121 7.35 3.73 8.94
N CYS A 122 7.03 5.02 8.98
CA CYS A 122 5.82 5.57 8.34
C CYS A 122 6.08 6.33 7.04
N GLU A 123 7.32 6.63 6.70
CA GLU A 123 7.64 7.32 5.45
C GLU A 123 8.57 6.48 4.57
N VAL A 124 8.24 6.38 3.29
CA VAL A 124 8.95 5.51 2.35
C VAL A 124 9.11 6.16 0.99
N ALA A 125 10.29 6.03 0.42
CA ALA A 125 10.58 6.32 -0.98
C ALA A 125 10.76 5.00 -1.72
N VAL A 126 9.89 4.69 -2.68
CA VAL A 126 9.94 3.42 -3.43
C VAL A 126 10.57 3.65 -4.79
N VAL A 127 11.68 2.96 -5.06
CA VAL A 127 12.29 2.88 -6.40
C VAL A 127 11.77 1.61 -7.06
N GLN A 128 10.87 1.73 -8.03
CA GLN A 128 10.46 0.58 -8.83
C GLN A 128 11.44 0.36 -9.98
N GLU A 129 12.03 -0.83 -10.08
CA GLU A 129 13.04 -1.12 -11.12
C GLU A 129 12.48 -1.08 -12.55
N SER A 130 11.17 -1.20 -12.71
CA SER A 130 10.48 -1.04 -13.98
C SER A 130 10.35 0.41 -14.43
N ASP A 131 10.55 1.38 -13.53
CA ASP A 131 10.39 2.79 -13.85
C ASP A 131 11.52 3.27 -14.75
N PRO A 132 11.23 4.17 -15.70
CA PRO A 132 12.27 4.75 -16.54
C PRO A 132 13.21 5.62 -15.71
N GLU A 133 14.52 5.49 -15.97
CA GLU A 133 15.50 6.40 -15.40
C GLU A 133 15.27 7.84 -15.87
N VAL A 134 15.56 8.80 -14.99
CA VAL A 134 15.49 10.23 -15.33
C VAL A 134 16.65 10.62 -16.25
N LYS A 135 16.45 11.67 -17.06
CA LYS A 135 17.52 12.24 -17.90
C LYS A 135 18.68 12.71 -17.01
N GLY A 136 19.84 12.08 -17.15
CA GLY A 136 21.00 12.28 -16.26
C GLY A 136 21.42 11.03 -15.48
N GLY A 137 20.62 9.96 -15.55
CA GLY A 137 20.87 8.68 -14.88
C GLY A 137 20.18 8.61 -13.51
N GLY A 138 19.80 7.40 -13.11
CA GLY A 138 19.15 7.13 -11.83
C GLY A 138 17.63 7.31 -11.84
N TYR A 139 17.04 7.28 -10.65
CA TYR A 139 15.62 7.22 -10.41
C TYR A 139 15.16 8.42 -9.58
N ARG A 140 13.88 8.78 -9.72
CA ARG A 140 13.22 9.72 -8.82
C ARG A 140 12.14 8.96 -8.08
N ALA A 141 12.33 8.78 -6.78
CA ALA A 141 11.37 8.13 -5.92
C ALA A 141 10.60 9.19 -5.12
N ALA A 142 9.30 9.25 -5.31
CA ALA A 142 8.44 10.10 -4.49
C ALA A 142 8.41 9.55 -3.06
N ILE A 143 8.49 10.47 -2.09
CA ILE A 143 8.38 10.14 -0.68
C ILE A 143 6.90 10.14 -0.31
N HIS A 144 6.45 9.05 0.30
CA HIS A 144 5.07 8.86 0.71
C HIS A 144 4.98 8.61 2.21
N ASN A 145 3.97 9.22 2.83
CA ASN A 145 3.53 8.86 4.17
C ASN A 145 2.54 7.69 4.09
N ILE A 146 2.84 6.61 4.80
CA ILE A 146 2.02 5.41 4.92
C ILE A 146 0.94 5.68 5.95
N LEU A 147 -0.27 6.00 5.51
CA LEU A 147 -1.38 6.29 6.44
C LEU A 147 -1.89 5.01 7.09
N ALA A 148 -2.08 3.97 6.28
CA ALA A 148 -2.50 2.66 6.76
C ALA A 148 -2.21 1.54 5.78
N VAL A 149 -2.10 0.33 6.30
CA VAL A 149 -1.93 -0.90 5.52
C VAL A 149 -2.85 -1.98 6.06
N ARG A 150 -3.46 -2.76 5.17
CA ARG A 150 -4.25 -3.92 5.56
C ARG A 150 -3.35 -5.07 5.96
N ALA A 151 -3.57 -5.64 7.14
CA ALA A 151 -2.91 -6.83 7.62
C ALA A 151 -3.47 -8.11 6.98
N ASP A 152 -2.77 -9.23 7.20
CA ASP A 152 -3.14 -10.53 6.62
C ASP A 152 -4.48 -11.06 7.15
N ASP A 153 -4.91 -10.62 8.34
CA ASP A 153 -6.22 -10.91 8.93
C ASP A 153 -7.34 -9.98 8.42
N GLY A 154 -7.01 -9.06 7.51
CA GLY A 154 -7.93 -8.07 6.97
C GLY A 154 -8.09 -6.80 7.82
N SER A 155 -7.46 -6.72 9.00
CA SER A 155 -7.50 -5.51 9.84
C SER A 155 -6.74 -4.35 9.20
N ARG A 156 -7.18 -3.11 9.48
CA ARG A 156 -6.48 -1.89 9.03
C ARG A 156 -5.49 -1.47 10.11
N LEU A 157 -4.20 -1.50 9.78
CA LEU A 157 -3.12 -1.03 10.65
C LEU A 157 -2.72 0.38 10.23
N ALA A 158 -3.02 1.39 11.06
CA ALA A 158 -2.57 2.75 10.83
C ALA A 158 -1.07 2.87 11.18
N CYS A 159 -0.32 3.66 10.41
CA CYS A 159 1.01 4.08 10.84
C CYS A 159 0.88 5.38 11.63
N ILE A 160 1.45 5.39 12.83
CA ILE A 160 1.40 6.55 13.72
C ILE A 160 2.83 6.96 13.97
N THR A 161 3.23 8.11 13.43
CA THR A 161 4.49 8.76 13.78
C THR A 161 4.43 9.12 15.26
N ARG A 162 5.33 8.57 16.07
CA ARG A 162 5.49 9.01 17.46
C ARG A 162 6.38 10.25 17.45
N ASP A 163 5.77 11.40 17.74
CA ASP A 163 6.47 12.67 18.00
C ASP A 163 7.29 12.60 19.31
#